data_AF-A0A6G8ID49-F1
#
_entry.id   AF-A0A6G8ID49-F1
#
_cell.length_a   1.000
_cell.length_b   1.000
_cell.length_c   1.000
_cell.angle_alpha   90.00
_cell.angle_beta   90.00
_cell.angle_gamma   90.00
#
_symmetry.space_group_name_H-M   'P 1'
#
loop_
_entity.id
_entity.type
_entity.pdbx_description
1 polymer ?
#
loop_
_entity_poly.entity_id
_entity_poly.type
_entity_poly.pdbx_seq_one_letter_code
_entity_poly.pdbx_strand_id
1 'polypeptide(L)'
;MKPFRWSPEKSAALLAQRGVSFEAIVVAIENGGLLDIVVHPNASRYPGQKILVVALDGYVHLVPFVPDTDHSFLKTIIPSRKATRDYLSPGANDAQA
;
A
#
# COMPACT_ATOMS: atom_id res chain seq x y z
N MET A 1 7.50 12.99 4.10
CA MET A 1 6.03 12.74 4.12
C MET A 1 5.49 13.05 5.51
N LYS A 2 4.18 13.26 5.68
CA LYS A 2 3.57 13.35 7.02
C LYS A 2 3.75 12.01 7.77
N PRO A 3 3.82 12.00 9.10
CA PRO A 3 3.91 10.76 9.86
C PRO A 3 2.69 9.86 9.60
N PHE A 4 2.91 8.55 9.62
CA PHE A 4 1.84 7.58 9.50
C PHE A 4 1.27 7.20 10.86
N ARG A 5 -0.04 6.99 10.92
CA ARG A 5 -0.74 6.41 12.07
C ARG A 5 -1.62 5.25 11.63
N TRP A 6 -1.83 4.31 12.54
CA TRP A 6 -2.70 3.16 12.35
C TRP A 6 -3.26 2.70 13.70
N SER A 7 -4.26 1.82 13.65
CA SER A 7 -4.72 1.10 14.85
C SER A 7 -3.74 -0.05 15.15
N PRO A 8 -3.17 -0.13 16.36
CA PRO A 8 -2.29 -1.23 16.77
C PRO A 8 -2.97 -2.60 16.66
N GLU A 9 -4.24 -2.68 17.07
CA GLU A 9 -5.03 -3.91 17.01
C GLU A 9 -5.18 -4.40 15.57
N LYS A 10 -5.36 -3.46 14.64
CA LYS A 10 -5.45 -3.77 13.22
C LYS A 10 -4.11 -4.20 12.63
N SER A 11 -3.00 -3.58 13.05
CA SER A 11 -1.66 -4.02 12.62
C SER A 11 -1.40 -5.46 13.07
N ALA A 12 -1.69 -5.77 14.33
CA ALA A 12 -1.53 -7.11 14.88
C ALA A 12 -2.41 -8.14 14.14
N ALA A 13 -3.66 -7.79 13.82
CA ALA A 13 -4.54 -8.66 13.06
C ALA A 13 -4.03 -8.92 11.63
N LEU A 14 -3.51 -7.90 10.93
CA LEU A 14 -2.92 -8.06 9.59
C LEU A 14 -1.66 -8.91 9.65
N LEU A 15 -0.82 -8.73 10.67
CA LEU A 15 0.38 -9.55 10.86
C LEU A 15 0.00 -11.02 11.06
N ALA A 16 -0.97 -11.32 11.92
CA ALA A 16 -1.41 -12.68 12.19
C ALA A 16 -2.08 -13.36 10.98
N GLN A 17 -2.85 -12.61 10.19
CA GLN A 17 -3.62 -13.17 9.07
C GLN A 17 -2.85 -13.21 7.75
N ARG A 18 -1.95 -12.26 7.52
CA ARG A 18 -1.33 -12.01 6.21
C ARG A 18 0.20 -11.94 6.27
N GLY A 19 0.80 -12.03 7.45
CA GLY A 19 2.25 -11.96 7.63
C GLY A 19 2.83 -10.57 7.42
N VAL A 20 2.02 -9.51 7.39
CA VAL A 20 2.46 -8.13 7.14
C VAL A 20 1.83 -7.15 8.11
N SER A 21 2.63 -6.23 8.63
CA SER A 21 2.21 -5.18 9.56
C SER A 21 2.36 -3.78 8.95
N PHE A 22 1.72 -2.78 9.55
CA PHE A 22 1.90 -1.39 9.12
C PHE A 22 3.32 -0.88 9.37
N GLU A 23 3.95 -1.34 10.45
CA GLU A 23 5.36 -1.04 10.75
C GLU A 23 6.28 -1.46 9.60
N ALA A 24 6.11 -2.69 9.08
CA ALA A 24 6.89 -3.19 7.96
C ALA A 24 6.68 -2.36 6.68
N ILE A 25 5.43 -1.93 6.42
CA ILE A 25 5.10 -1.04 5.29
C ILE A 25 5.79 0.32 5.44
N VAL A 26 5.77 0.92 6.64
CA VAL A 26 6.41 2.23 6.87
C VAL A 26 7.92 2.13 6.67
N VAL A 27 8.56 1.11 7.23
CA VAL A 27 9.99 0.85 7.02
C VAL A 27 10.30 0.65 5.54
N ALA A 28 9.46 -0.09 4.80
CA ALA A 28 9.63 -0.25 3.35
C ALA A 28 9.54 1.09 2.62
N ILE A 29 8.58 1.95 2.96
CA ILE A 29 8.45 3.30 2.38
C ILE A 29 9.71 4.14 2.66
N GLU A 30 10.21 4.13 3.90
CA GLU A 30 11.41 4.87 4.31
C GLU A 30 12.66 4.38 3.58
N ASN A 31 12.72 3.09 3.24
CA ASN A 31 13.79 2.47 2.46
C ASN A 31 13.61 2.58 0.93
N GLY A 32 12.69 3.44 0.46
CA GLY A 32 12.47 3.70 -0.97
C GLY A 32 11.52 2.72 -1.68
N GLY A 33 10.79 1.90 -0.92
CA GLY A 33 9.80 0.95 -1.44
C GLY A 33 8.46 1.58 -1.85
N LEU A 34 8.26 2.89 -1.67
CA LEU A 34 7.07 3.57 -2.19
C LEU A 34 7.18 3.75 -3.70
N LEU A 35 6.32 3.06 -4.44
CA LEU A 35 6.33 3.05 -5.91
C LEU A 35 5.41 4.13 -6.50
N ASP A 36 4.22 4.31 -5.93
CA ASP A 36 3.23 5.28 -6.42
C ASP A 36 2.19 5.63 -5.34
N ILE A 37 1.46 6.73 -5.56
CA ILE A 37 0.30 7.15 -4.78
C ILE A 37 -0.87 7.37 -5.74
N VAL A 38 -1.81 6.43 -5.78
CA VAL A 38 -2.98 6.49 -6.67
C VAL A 38 -4.23 6.95 -5.93
N VAL A 39 -5.13 7.62 -6.66
CA VAL A 39 -6.46 7.98 -6.14
C VAL A 39 -7.33 6.73 -6.09
N HIS A 40 -8.18 6.61 -5.06
CA HIS A 40 -9.09 5.48 -4.97
C HIS A 40 -10.04 5.47 -6.19
N PRO A 41 -10.14 4.36 -6.96
CA PRO A 41 -10.89 4.33 -8.22
C PRO A 41 -12.39 4.58 -8.01
N ASN A 42 -12.90 4.22 -6.84
CA ASN A 42 -14.26 4.54 -6.41
C ASN A 42 -14.27 5.71 -5.42
N ALA A 43 -13.93 6.91 -5.91
CA ALA A 43 -13.86 8.12 -5.09
C ALA A 43 -15.22 8.51 -4.48
N SER A 44 -16.34 8.19 -5.16
CA SER A 44 -17.70 8.44 -4.64
C SER A 44 -17.98 7.66 -3.36
N ARG A 45 -17.51 6.42 -3.26
CA ARG A 45 -17.66 5.58 -2.07
C ARG A 45 -16.59 5.84 -1.00
N TYR A 46 -15.41 6.31 -1.41
CA TYR A 46 -14.27 6.54 -0.52
C TYR A 46 -13.66 7.94 -0.75
N PRO A 47 -14.42 9.02 -0.45
CA PRO A 47 -13.96 10.38 -0.68
C PRO A 47 -12.73 10.69 0.18
N GLY A 48 -11.73 11.33 -0.43
CA GLY A 48 -10.48 11.70 0.24
C GLY A 48 -9.52 10.54 0.52
N GLN A 49 -9.88 9.30 0.19
CA GLN A 49 -8.99 8.15 0.34
C GLN A 49 -8.05 8.02 -0.86
N LYS A 50 -6.78 7.77 -0.56
CA LYS A 50 -5.73 7.45 -1.54
C LYS A 50 -5.15 6.09 -1.23
N ILE A 51 -4.35 5.55 -2.15
CA ILE A 51 -3.72 4.24 -2.01
C ILE A 51 -2.23 4.42 -2.24
N LEU A 52 -1.42 4.00 -1.27
CA LEU A 52 0.02 3.83 -1.46
C LEU A 52 0.26 2.49 -2.15
N VAL A 53 1.12 2.49 -3.16
CA VAL A 53 1.63 1.29 -3.82
C VAL A 53 3.02 1.05 -3.28
N VAL A 54 3.20 0.00 -2.48
CA VAL A 54 4.44 -0.23 -1.73
C VAL A 54 5.03 -1.59 -2.08
N ALA A 55 6.29 -1.61 -2.51
CA ALA A 55 7.07 -2.82 -2.66
C ALA A 55 7.65 -3.25 -1.30
N LEU A 56 7.43 -4.50 -0.94
CA LEU A 56 8.00 -5.15 0.24
C LEU A 56 8.28 -6.61 -0.12
N ASP A 57 9.52 -7.06 0.10
CA ASP A 57 9.96 -8.45 -0.13
C ASP A 57 9.59 -9.02 -1.51
N GLY A 58 9.78 -8.21 -2.57
CA GLY A 58 9.49 -8.61 -3.96
C GLY A 58 8.00 -8.69 -4.31
N TYR A 59 7.12 -8.20 -3.44
CA TYR A 59 5.69 -8.15 -3.68
C TYR A 59 5.11 -6.75 -3.47
N VAL A 60 4.08 -6.39 -4.22
CA VAL A 60 3.44 -5.08 -4.12
C VAL A 60 2.17 -5.15 -3.29
N HIS A 61 2.09 -4.23 -2.34
CA HIS A 61 1.00 -4.06 -1.41
C HIS A 61 0.29 -2.73 -1.68
N LEU A 62 -1.03 -2.80 -1.81
CA LEU A 62 -1.90 -1.63 -1.87
C LEU A 62 -2.31 -1.26 -0.45
N VAL A 63 -1.99 -0.05 -0.04
CA VAL A 63 -2.21 0.42 1.33
C VAL A 63 -3.11 1.65 1.28
N PRO A 64 -4.44 1.47 1.37
CA PRO A 64 -5.37 2.59 1.45
C PRO A 64 -5.10 3.43 2.68
N PHE A 65 -5.09 4.75 2.50
CA PHE A 65 -4.87 5.72 3.56
C PHE A 65 -5.71 6.97 3.37
N VAL A 66 -5.96 7.67 4.47
CA VAL A 66 -6.61 8.98 4.47
C VAL A 66 -5.58 10.02 4.93
N PRO A 67 -5.21 10.98 4.07
CA PRO A 67 -4.38 12.10 4.49
C PRO A 67 -5.18 13.05 5.39
N ASP A 68 -4.56 13.49 6.47
CA ASP A 68 -5.06 14.53 7.38
C ASP A 68 -4.05 15.69 7.43
N THR A 69 -4.32 16.71 8.25
CA THR A 69 -3.50 17.91 8.45
C THR A 69 -2.12 17.56 9.00
N ASP A 70 -2.03 16.69 10.00
CA ASP A 70 -0.76 16.38 10.69
C ASP A 70 -0.23 14.97 10.42
N HIS A 71 -1.08 14.06 9.94
CA HIS A 71 -0.70 12.66 9.76
C HIS A 71 -1.43 12.02 8.57
N SER A 72 -1.01 10.80 8.21
CA SER A 72 -1.72 9.96 7.25
C SER A 72 -2.15 8.67 7.93
N PHE A 73 -3.45 8.38 7.92
CA PHE A 73 -4.01 7.22 8.62
C PHE A 73 -4.11 6.01 7.68
N LEU A 74 -3.35 4.96 7.97
CA LEU A 74 -3.36 3.72 7.19
C LEU A 74 -4.56 2.87 7.57
N LYS A 75 -5.32 2.43 6.56
CA LYS A 75 -6.58 1.71 6.77
C LYS A 75 -6.39 0.20 6.70
N THR A 76 -5.60 -0.33 5.76
CA THR A 76 -5.41 -1.77 5.55
C THR A 76 -4.21 -2.03 4.65
N ILE A 77 -3.79 -3.29 4.53
CA ILE A 77 -2.72 -3.75 3.64
C ILE A 77 -3.28 -4.85 2.76
N ILE A 78 -3.27 -4.64 1.45
CA ILE A 78 -3.84 -5.57 0.47
C ILE A 78 -2.71 -6.04 -0.45
N PRO A 79 -2.22 -7.28 -0.33
CA PRO A 79 -1.28 -7.82 -1.30
C PRO A 79 -1.96 -7.87 -2.68
N SER A 80 -1.28 -7.39 -3.73
CA SER A 80 -1.85 -7.33 -5.08
C SER A 80 -0.91 -7.94 -6.11
N ARG A 81 -1.25 -9.16 -6.58
CA ARG A 81 -0.55 -9.81 -7.69
C ARG A 81 -0.52 -8.94 -8.95
N LYS A 82 -1.63 -8.26 -9.23
CA LYS A 82 -1.75 -7.33 -10.37
C LYS A 82 -0.73 -6.20 -10.23
N ALA A 83 -0.67 -5.55 -9.07
CA ALA A 83 0.29 -4.48 -8.85
C ALA A 83 1.73 -4.99 -8.86
N THR A 84 1.99 -6.19 -8.34
CA THR A 84 3.34 -6.81 -8.42
C THR A 84 3.80 -6.93 -9.87
N ARG A 85 2.95 -7.46 -10.75
CA ARG A 85 3.29 -7.53 -12.18
C ARG A 85 3.45 -6.13 -12.78
N ASP A 86 2.47 -5.26 -12.57
CA ASP A 86 2.40 -3.97 -13.24
C ASP A 86 3.55 -3.02 -12.81
N TYR A 87 4.09 -3.17 -11.59
CA TYR A 87 5.16 -2.31 -11.06
C TYR A 87 6.54 -2.96 -10.97
N LEU A 88 6.63 -4.27 -10.70
CA LEU A 88 7.92 -4.97 -10.53
C LEU A 88 8.27 -5.89 -11.71
N SER A 89 7.36 -6.11 -12.66
CA SER A 89 7.61 -6.93 -13.86
C SER A 89 6.96 -6.32 -15.11
N PRO A 90 7.29 -5.07 -15.47
CA PRO A 90 6.61 -4.33 -16.54
C PRO A 90 6.73 -4.97 -17.93
N GLY A 91 7.61 -5.95 -18.16
CA GLY A 91 7.81 -6.61 -19.46
C GLY A 91 7.08 -7.94 -19.67
N ALA A 92 6.29 -8.45 -18.72
CA ALA A 92 5.60 -9.74 -18.89
C ALA A 92 4.33 -9.67 -19.76
N ASN A 93 3.91 -8.47 -20.18
CA ASN A 93 2.74 -8.26 -21.03
C ASN A 93 3.07 -8.03 -22.52
N ASP A 94 4.35 -7.98 -22.92
CA ASP A 94 4.77 -7.71 -24.31
C ASP A 94 5.21 -8.98 -25.07
N ALA A 95 4.72 -10.14 -24.65
CA ALA A 95 4.95 -11.42 -25.34
C ALA A 95 3.62 -12.11 -25.68
N GLN A 96 2.71 -11.39 -26.33
CA GLN A 96 1.56 -11.95 -27.06
C GLN A 96 0.91 -10.85 -27.91
N ALA A 97 1.50 -10.57 -29.08
CA ALA A 97 0.83 -10.00 -30.25
C ALA A 97 1.59 -10.45 -31.51
#